data_AF-A0A6P3F5C0-F1
#
_entry.id   AF-A0A6P3F5C0-F1
#
_cell.length_a   1.000
_cell.length_b   1.000
_cell.length_c   1.000
_cell.angle_alpha   90.00
_cell.angle_beta   90.00
_cell.angle_gamma   90.00
#
_symmetry.space_group_name_H-M   'P 1'
#
loop_
_entity.id
_entity.type
_entity.pdbx_description
1 polymer ?
#
loop_
_entity_poly.entity_id
_entity_poly.type
_entity_poly.pdbx_seq_one_letter_code
_entity_poly.pdbx_strand_id
1 'polypeptide(L)'
;MDLERSQNGMLMSTALGVCLARWESSYNTGATNYNPGDRSTDYGIFQINSRYWCNDGKTPRAVNACGIPCSALLQDDITQAVNCAKRVVRDPQGIRAWVAWRNRCQNKDLTEYVRGCGV
;
A
#
# COMPACT_ATOMS: atom_id res chain seq x y z
N MET A 1 -11.74 -7.26 23.39
CA MET A 1 -10.51 -7.20 22.57
C MET A 1 -10.87 -6.49 21.29
N ASP A 2 -10.50 -5.23 21.18
CA ASP A 2 -10.98 -4.34 20.12
C ASP A 2 -10.36 -4.73 18.77
N LEU A 3 -11.20 -4.90 17.74
CA LEU A 3 -10.78 -5.12 16.34
C LEU A 3 -9.73 -4.08 15.89
N GLU A 4 -9.78 -2.87 16.45
CA GLU A 4 -8.82 -1.80 16.20
C GLU A 4 -7.40 -2.08 16.70
N ARG A 5 -7.24 -2.81 17.81
CA ARG A 5 -5.91 -3.21 18.32
C ARG A 5 -5.31 -4.36 17.52
N SER A 6 -6.14 -5.22 16.95
CA SER A 6 -5.69 -6.32 16.08
C SER A 6 -5.01 -5.81 14.82
N GLN A 7 -5.54 -4.75 14.20
CA GLN A 7 -5.09 -4.30 12.86
C GLN A 7 -3.90 -3.32 12.87
N ASN A 8 -3.66 -2.60 13.97
CA ASN A 8 -2.58 -1.60 14.03
C ASN A 8 -1.18 -2.17 14.29
N GLY A 9 -1.09 -3.40 14.81
CA GLY A 9 0.17 -4.13 15.02
C GLY A 9 0.32 -5.34 14.10
N MET A 10 -0.61 -5.54 13.15
CA MET A 10 -0.62 -6.73 12.31
C MET A 10 0.38 -6.60 11.17
N LEU A 11 1.16 -7.66 10.97
CA LEU A 11 1.80 -7.93 9.69
C LEU A 11 0.74 -7.87 8.59
N MET A 12 1.12 -7.38 7.40
CA MET A 12 0.21 -7.32 6.26
C MET A 12 -0.28 -8.74 5.91
N SER A 13 -1.53 -9.06 6.26
CA SER A 13 -2.16 -10.35 5.93
C SER A 13 -2.61 -10.38 4.47
N THR A 14 -2.86 -11.58 3.93
CA THR A 14 -3.31 -11.75 2.54
C THR A 14 -4.61 -11.00 2.28
N ALA A 15 -5.64 -11.21 3.10
CA ALA A 15 -6.93 -10.53 2.97
C ALA A 15 -6.81 -9.00 3.05
N LEU A 16 -5.93 -8.49 3.93
CA LEU A 16 -5.63 -7.07 4.02
C LEU A 16 -4.99 -6.54 2.73
N GLY A 17 -3.99 -7.24 2.22
CA GLY A 17 -3.32 -6.89 0.95
C GLY A 17 -4.31 -6.87 -0.22
N VAL A 18 -5.21 -7.84 -0.31
CA VAL A 18 -6.23 -7.89 -1.37
C VAL A 18 -7.23 -6.74 -1.24
N CYS A 19 -7.71 -6.42 -0.03
CA CYS A 19 -8.60 -5.27 0.17
C CYS A 19 -7.92 -3.96 -0.24
N LEU A 20 -6.66 -3.77 0.16
CA LEU A 20 -5.89 -2.58 -0.20
C LEU A 20 -5.72 -2.47 -1.71
N ALA A 21 -5.25 -3.54 -2.37
CA ALA A 21 -5.08 -3.56 -3.82
C ALA A 21 -6.37 -3.28 -4.59
N ARG A 22 -7.52 -3.76 -4.10
CA ARG A 22 -8.83 -3.50 -4.71
C ARG A 22 -9.15 -2.01 -4.76
N TRP A 23 -8.96 -1.33 -3.64
CA TRP A 23 -9.45 0.04 -3.45
C TRP A 23 -8.42 1.12 -3.82
N GLU A 24 -7.14 0.78 -3.82
CA GLU A 24 -6.07 1.69 -4.25
C GLU A 24 -5.89 1.67 -5.77
N SER A 25 -5.87 0.50 -6.41
CA SER A 25 -5.48 0.38 -7.82
C SER A 25 -6.44 -0.42 -8.70
N SER A 26 -7.51 -0.99 -8.13
CA SER A 26 -8.31 -2.02 -8.80
C SER A 26 -7.45 -3.18 -9.33
N TYR A 27 -6.47 -3.60 -8.51
CA TYR A 27 -5.52 -4.69 -8.80
C TYR A 27 -4.53 -4.41 -9.95
N ASN A 28 -4.39 -3.15 -10.38
CA ASN A 28 -3.53 -2.79 -11.50
C ASN A 28 -2.11 -2.41 -11.03
N THR A 29 -1.11 -3.22 -11.39
CA THR A 29 0.31 -2.97 -11.12
C THR A 29 0.84 -1.74 -11.87
N GLY A 30 0.26 -1.39 -13.02
CA GLY A 30 0.62 -0.20 -13.79
C GLY A 30 -0.03 1.10 -13.32
N ALA A 31 -0.81 1.08 -12.23
CA ALA A 31 -1.53 2.26 -11.76
C ALA A 31 -0.59 3.35 -11.25
N THR A 32 -0.81 4.59 -11.67
CA THR A 32 -0.13 5.78 -11.13
C THR A 32 -1.11 6.91 -10.88
N ASN A 33 -0.95 7.63 -9.78
CA ASN A 33 -1.74 8.80 -9.46
C ASN A 33 -0.83 9.98 -9.09
N TYR A 34 -0.88 11.08 -9.85
CA TYR A 34 -0.06 12.27 -9.58
C TYR A 34 -0.76 13.18 -8.57
N ASN A 35 -0.02 13.65 -7.56
CA ASN A 35 -0.52 14.52 -6.50
C ASN A 35 0.03 15.95 -6.68
N PRO A 36 -0.74 16.89 -7.25
CA PRO A 36 -0.22 18.23 -7.59
C PRO A 36 0.20 19.06 -6.38
N GLY A 37 -0.46 18.85 -5.23
CA GLY A 37 -0.24 19.66 -4.01
C GLY A 37 1.17 19.54 -3.46
N ASP A 38 1.83 18.40 -3.65
CA ASP A 38 3.18 18.15 -3.16
C ASP A 38 4.11 17.57 -4.25
N ARG A 39 3.62 17.46 -5.49
CA ARG A 39 4.35 16.94 -6.66
C ARG A 39 4.86 15.51 -6.47
N SER A 40 4.26 14.74 -5.57
CA SER A 40 4.51 13.30 -5.45
C SER A 40 3.65 12.52 -6.45
N THR A 41 3.94 11.24 -6.61
CA THR A 41 3.13 10.29 -7.40
C THR A 41 2.97 9.01 -6.60
N ASP A 42 1.79 8.42 -6.60
CA ASP A 42 1.51 7.10 -6.04
C ASP A 42 1.73 6.02 -7.10
N TYR A 43 2.38 4.91 -6.73
CA TYR A 43 2.81 3.89 -7.67
C TYR A 43 2.26 2.50 -7.34
N GLY A 44 1.78 1.85 -8.38
CA GLY A 44 1.53 0.42 -8.44
C GLY A 44 0.33 -0.05 -7.64
N ILE A 45 0.31 -1.36 -7.43
CA ILE A 45 -0.86 -2.09 -6.89
C ILE A 45 -1.33 -1.58 -5.51
N PHE A 46 -0.40 -1.04 -4.71
CA PHE A 46 -0.70 -0.48 -3.38
C PHE A 46 -0.62 1.05 -3.32
N GLN A 47 -0.50 1.74 -4.46
CA GLN A 47 -0.41 3.21 -4.53
C GLN A 47 0.62 3.78 -3.54
N ILE A 48 1.84 3.25 -3.57
CA ILE A 48 2.92 3.66 -2.66
C ILE A 48 3.50 5.01 -3.13
N ASN A 49 3.46 6.01 -2.25
CA ASN A 49 3.79 7.38 -2.57
C ASN A 49 5.32 7.66 -2.63
N SER A 50 5.77 8.34 -3.69
CA SER A 50 7.18 8.70 -3.91
C SER A 50 7.75 9.74 -2.96
N ARG A 51 6.93 10.50 -2.21
CA ARG A 51 7.47 11.44 -1.22
C ARG A 51 8.22 10.71 -0.11
N TYR A 52 7.76 9.52 0.26
CA TYR A 52 8.26 8.81 1.44
C TYR A 52 8.98 7.51 1.09
N TRP A 53 8.47 6.72 0.14
CA TRP A 53 8.77 5.29 0.10
C TRP A 53 9.71 4.87 -1.01
N CYS A 54 9.58 5.43 -2.21
CA CYS A 54 10.39 5.10 -3.37
C CYS A 54 10.97 6.36 -4.03
N ASN A 55 11.98 6.20 -4.89
CA ASN A 55 12.55 7.31 -5.65
C ASN A 55 12.08 7.30 -7.12
N ASP A 56 11.47 8.40 -7.59
CA ASP A 56 11.06 8.60 -8.99
C ASP A 56 11.91 9.64 -9.74
N GLY A 57 12.92 10.22 -9.08
CA GLY A 57 13.83 11.22 -9.65
C GLY A 57 13.23 12.61 -9.85
N LYS A 58 11.93 12.82 -9.55
CA LYS A 58 11.22 14.09 -9.81
C LYS A 58 10.48 14.63 -8.60
N THR A 59 10.21 13.81 -7.58
CA THR A 59 9.53 14.24 -6.36
C THR A 59 10.48 15.05 -5.47
N PRO A 60 10.18 16.33 -5.16
CA PRO A 60 11.05 17.15 -4.34
C PRO A 60 11.15 16.63 -2.90
N ARG A 61 12.37 16.58 -2.36
CA ARG A 61 12.65 16.19 -0.96
C ARG A 61 12.11 14.79 -0.59
N ALA A 62 12.17 13.85 -1.53
CA ALA A 62 11.79 12.46 -1.29
C ALA A 62 12.76 11.74 -0.33
N VAL A 63 12.24 10.83 0.49
CA VAL A 63 13.02 10.08 1.50
C VAL A 63 13.53 8.73 0.98
N ASN A 64 12.73 8.04 0.14
CA ASN A 64 13.02 6.69 -0.36
C ASN A 64 13.25 5.64 0.75
N ALA A 65 12.34 5.55 1.72
CA ALA A 65 12.46 4.67 2.88
C ALA A 65 12.47 3.16 2.54
N CYS A 66 11.99 2.74 1.36
CA CYS A 66 12.10 1.37 0.88
C CYS A 66 13.41 1.11 0.10
N GLY A 67 14.17 2.14 -0.25
CA GLY A 67 15.45 2.00 -0.95
C GLY A 67 15.34 1.48 -2.39
N ILE A 68 14.23 1.78 -3.07
CA ILE A 68 13.93 1.26 -4.42
C ILE A 68 13.51 2.38 -5.40
N PRO A 69 13.75 2.22 -6.70
CA PRO A 69 13.13 3.09 -7.70
C PRO A 69 11.62 2.83 -7.75
N CYS A 70 10.81 3.87 -7.96
CA CYS A 70 9.34 3.71 -8.04
C CYS A 70 8.90 2.83 -9.22
N SER A 71 9.73 2.68 -10.26
CA SER A 71 9.48 1.74 -11.37
C SER A 71 9.47 0.27 -10.94
N ALA A 72 10.12 -0.09 -9.83
CA ALA A 72 10.07 -1.44 -9.27
C ALA A 72 8.68 -1.80 -8.71
N LEU A 73 7.84 -0.79 -8.43
CA LEU A 73 6.47 -0.97 -7.94
C LEU A 73 5.47 -1.19 -9.08
N LEU A 74 5.90 -1.00 -10.34
CA LEU A 74 5.07 -1.12 -11.53
C LEU A 74 5.25 -2.47 -12.26
N GLN A 75 5.98 -3.41 -11.65
CA GLN A 75 6.23 -4.72 -12.24
C GLN A 75 5.05 -5.67 -11.99
N ASP A 76 4.84 -6.62 -12.90
CA ASP A 76 3.87 -7.71 -12.72
C ASP A 76 4.25 -8.60 -11.52
N ASP A 77 5.56 -8.79 -11.29
CA ASP A 77 6.06 -9.35 -10.04
C ASP A 77 5.94 -8.31 -8.91
N ILE A 78 4.93 -8.53 -8.06
CA ILE A 78 4.63 -7.64 -6.93
C ILE A 78 5.54 -7.83 -5.72
N THR A 79 6.61 -8.63 -5.79
CA THR A 79 7.50 -8.90 -4.64
C THR A 79 8.03 -7.61 -4.01
N GLN A 80 8.48 -6.65 -4.84
CA GLN A 80 8.98 -5.37 -4.34
C GLN A 80 7.87 -4.51 -3.73
N ALA A 81 6.68 -4.50 -4.35
CA ALA A 81 5.52 -3.79 -3.82
C ALA A 81 5.09 -4.35 -2.46
N VAL A 82 5.04 -5.68 -2.30
CA VAL A 82 4.72 -6.35 -1.03
C VAL A 82 5.75 -6.06 0.05
N ASN A 83 7.05 -6.11 -0.29
CA ASN A 83 8.11 -5.79 0.66
C ASN A 83 8.07 -4.34 1.13
N CYS A 84 7.83 -3.40 0.21
CA CYS A 84 7.70 -1.99 0.57
C CYS A 84 6.42 -1.70 1.36
N ALA A 85 5.28 -2.31 1.03
CA ALA A 85 4.06 -2.21 1.82
C ALA A 85 4.25 -2.75 3.25
N LYS A 86 4.94 -3.89 3.40
CA LYS A 86 5.34 -4.45 4.71
C LYS A 86 6.25 -3.49 5.49
N ARG A 87 7.12 -2.73 4.81
CA ARG A 87 7.92 -1.68 5.44
C ARG A 87 7.04 -0.53 5.91
N VAL A 88 6.09 -0.05 5.11
CA VAL A 88 5.17 1.05 5.47
C VAL A 88 4.35 0.70 6.70
N VAL A 89 3.77 -0.51 6.78
CA VAL A 89 2.95 -0.89 7.95
C VAL A 89 3.72 -1.00 9.27
N ARG A 90 5.06 -1.00 9.23
CA ARG A 90 5.90 -0.96 10.44
C ARG A 90 6.11 0.45 10.98
N ASP A 91 5.82 1.50 10.21
CA ASP A 91 5.88 2.87 10.70
C ASP A 91 4.74 3.18 11.69
N PRO A 92 4.84 4.23 12.52
CA PRO A 92 3.84 4.51 13.56
C PRO A 92 2.40 4.70 13.07
N GLN A 93 2.20 5.16 11.84
CA GLN A 93 0.86 5.22 11.24
C GLN A 93 0.34 3.84 10.83
N GLY A 94 1.24 2.88 10.59
CA GLY A 94 0.93 1.54 10.13
C GLY A 94 0.09 1.54 8.86
N ILE A 95 -0.89 0.63 8.79
CA ILE A 95 -1.82 0.53 7.68
C ILE A 95 -2.74 1.77 7.51
N ARG A 96 -2.85 2.62 8.54
CA ARG A 96 -3.69 3.84 8.49
C ARG A 96 -3.11 4.94 7.60
N ALA A 97 -1.88 4.77 7.13
CA ALA A 97 -1.27 5.62 6.10
C ALA A 97 -2.09 5.60 4.79
N TRP A 98 -2.76 4.48 4.49
CA TRP A 98 -3.62 4.36 3.31
C TRP A 98 -5.04 4.86 3.59
N VAL A 99 -5.42 5.94 2.91
CA VAL A 99 -6.75 6.53 3.03
C VAL A 99 -7.82 5.56 2.54
N ALA A 100 -7.57 4.80 1.46
CA ALA A 100 -8.53 3.84 0.95
C ALA A 100 -8.80 2.72 1.97
N TRP A 101 -7.76 2.25 2.67
CA TRP A 101 -7.92 1.28 3.75
C TRP A 101 -8.85 1.79 4.84
N ARG A 102 -8.63 3.01 5.36
CA ARG A 102 -9.47 3.60 6.42
C ARG A 102 -10.94 3.66 6.01
N ASN A 103 -11.20 4.00 4.74
CA ASN A 103 -12.55 4.23 4.25
C ASN A 103 -13.26 2.95 3.80
N ARG A 104 -12.51 1.93 3.36
CA ARG A 104 -13.07 0.78 2.64
C ARG A 104 -12.81 -0.57 3.29
N CYS A 105 -11.77 -0.69 4.11
CA CYS A 105 -11.31 -1.94 4.71
C CYS A 105 -11.37 -1.95 6.24
N GLN A 106 -11.08 -0.82 6.89
CA GLN A 106 -11.03 -0.72 8.35
C GLN A 106 -12.38 -1.12 8.96
N ASN A 107 -12.32 -1.92 10.04
CA ASN A 107 -13.49 -2.43 10.78
C ASN A 107 -14.47 -3.28 9.93
N LYS A 108 -14.02 -3.84 8.80
CA LYS A 108 -14.79 -4.81 8.01
C LYS A 108 -14.26 -6.23 8.16
N ASP A 109 -15.12 -7.19 7.85
CA ASP A 109 -14.71 -8.58 7.68
C ASP A 109 -14.00 -8.74 6.33
N LEU A 110 -12.67 -8.86 6.38
CA LEU A 110 -11.84 -8.98 5.18
C LEU A 110 -11.82 -10.40 4.60
N THR A 111 -12.43 -11.39 5.26
CA THR A 111 -12.47 -12.77 4.73
C THR A 111 -13.18 -12.86 3.38
N GLU A 112 -14.07 -11.91 3.07
CA GLU A 112 -14.73 -11.81 1.76
C GLU A 112 -13.74 -11.68 0.60
N TYR A 113 -12.58 -11.05 0.82
CA TYR A 113 -11.57 -10.82 -0.23
C TYR A 113 -10.78 -12.07 -0.62
N VAL A 114 -10.80 -13.11 0.22
CA VAL A 114 -10.09 -14.37 -0.01
C VAL A 114 -11.05 -15.57 -0.11
N ARG A 115 -12.35 -15.30 -0.08
CA ARG A 115 -13.38 -16.34 -0.14
C ARG A 115 -13.32 -17.05 -1.49
N GLY A 116 -13.17 -18.38 -1.45
CA GLY A 116 -13.09 -19.21 -2.65
C GLY A 116 -11.69 -19.28 -3.27
N CYS A 117 -10.68 -18.62 -2.69
CA CYS A 117 -9.30 -18.65 -3.19
C CYS A 117 -8.49 -19.87 -2.68
N GLY A 118 -8.98 -20.60 -1.69
CA GLY A 118 -8.29 -21.79 -1.14
C GLY A 118 -7.00 -21.48 -0.37
N VAL A 119 -6.94 -20.30 0.25
CA VAL A 119 -5.81 -19.79 1.07
C VAL A 119 -6.26 -19.40 2.47
#